data_AF-A0A7S0EWD7-F1
#
_entry.id   AF-A0A7S0EWD7-F1
#
_cell.length_a   1.000
_cell.length_b   1.000
_cell.length_c   1.000
_cell.angle_alpha   90.00
_cell.angle_beta   90.00
_cell.angle_gamma   90.00
#
_symmetry.space_group_name_H-M   'P 1'
#
loop_
_entity.id
_entity.type
_entity.pdbx_description
1 polymer ?
#
loop_
_entity_poly.entity_id
_entity_poly.type
_entity_poly.pdbx_seq_one_letter_code
_entity_poly.pdbx_strand_id
1 'polypeptide(L)'
;MTGSGPGSSLNMYITACLFLFLLAIAVYVNSLHGEFVFDDIIAVMENKDVLPTTPLDKVFKSDFWGTPMEEWQSHKSFRPLTILSFRLSYVLAGNRWDEVQFHLVNVVLHAIVTLLLFPVSRIVLGRGRTSEAFWACALFATHPIHTDAVSSIVSRGEMVSAVMLILSFLCHVRSTVASSNLFIVNLILVLVWTSSSIALAFCGMLFKEQSITVFGVNVVYELVRERSLVNLLLRRRGDTGRETGGEEEENEGPDGKTKGENETEDDEDAGRSDKEDSVVEGYDDKQSK
;
A
#
# COMPACT_ATOMS: atom_id res chain seq x y z
N MET A 1 -11.79 18.07 27.49
CA MET A 1 -12.41 18.47 26.20
C MET A 1 -11.72 19.74 25.71
N THR A 2 -10.63 19.62 24.97
CA THR A 2 -9.96 20.77 24.34
C THR A 2 -10.22 20.69 22.86
N GLY A 3 -11.14 21.53 22.38
CA GLY A 3 -11.42 21.70 20.96
C GLY A 3 -10.18 22.25 20.26
N SER A 4 -9.39 21.35 19.70
CA SER A 4 -8.27 21.64 18.82
C SER A 4 -8.84 22.23 17.52
N GLY A 5 -8.73 23.54 17.33
CA GLY A 5 -9.20 24.20 16.10
C GLY A 5 -8.51 23.64 14.84
N PRO A 6 -9.05 23.85 13.62
CA PRO A 6 -8.56 23.25 12.38
C PRO A 6 -7.04 23.41 12.15
N GLY A 7 -6.46 24.55 12.59
CA GLY A 7 -5.03 24.82 12.50
C GLY A 7 -4.15 23.94 13.40
N SER A 8 -4.65 23.49 14.55
CA SER A 8 -3.87 22.66 15.49
C SER A 8 -3.64 21.24 14.98
N SER A 9 -4.61 20.65 14.28
CA SER A 9 -4.49 19.34 13.64
C SER A 9 -3.52 19.35 12.46
N LEU A 10 -3.50 20.43 11.67
CA LEU A 10 -2.55 20.61 10.59
C LEU A 10 -1.12 20.79 11.11
N ASN A 11 -0.95 21.61 12.15
CA ASN A 11 0.35 21.80 12.80
C ASN A 11 0.88 20.48 13.35
N MET A 12 0.05 19.70 14.05
CA MET A 12 0.43 18.38 14.55
C MET A 12 0.84 17.42 13.42
N TYR A 13 0.13 17.43 12.29
CA TYR A 13 0.50 16.62 11.13
C TYR A 13 1.86 17.01 10.54
N ILE A 14 2.10 18.30 10.36
CA ILE A 14 3.38 18.82 9.84
C ILE A 14 4.51 18.47 10.81
N THR A 15 4.30 18.66 12.12
CA THR A 15 5.28 18.29 13.15
C THR A 15 5.59 16.79 13.12
N ALA A 16 4.57 15.93 12.97
CA ALA A 16 4.77 14.49 12.86
C ALA A 16 5.59 14.11 11.62
N CYS A 17 5.29 14.70 10.45
CA CYS A 17 6.08 14.51 9.24
C CYS A 17 7.53 14.96 9.44
N LEU A 18 7.74 16.18 9.95
CA LEU A 18 9.08 16.71 10.18
C LEU A 18 9.88 15.80 11.12
N PHE A 19 9.26 15.32 12.20
CA PHE A 19 9.90 14.39 13.11
C PHE A 19 10.28 13.07 12.43
N LEU A 20 9.36 12.45 11.67
CA LEU A 20 9.64 11.20 10.96
C LEU A 20 10.78 11.36 9.95
N PHE A 21 10.81 12.48 9.22
CA PHE A 21 11.87 12.79 8.27
C PHE A 21 13.22 12.92 8.95
N LEU A 22 13.31 13.71 10.03
CA LEU A 22 14.54 13.91 10.78
C LEU A 22 14.99 12.62 11.48
N LEU A 23 14.06 11.81 12.00
CA LEU A 23 14.35 10.53 12.61
C LEU A 23 14.97 9.56 11.59
N ALA A 24 14.37 9.44 10.40
CA ALA A 24 14.88 8.58 9.33
C ALA A 24 16.31 8.98 8.90
N ILE A 25 16.61 10.28 8.85
CA ILE A 25 17.97 10.78 8.57
C ILE A 25 18.93 10.47 9.72
N ALA A 26 18.53 10.76 10.96
CA ALA A 26 19.39 10.65 12.13
C ALA A 26 19.90 9.22 12.35
N VAL A 27 19.07 8.20 12.09
CA VAL A 27 19.39 6.78 12.26
C VAL A 27 20.45 6.31 11.26
N TYR A 28 20.51 6.91 10.07
CA TYR A 28 21.43 6.52 8.99
C TYR A 28 22.53 7.55 8.71
N VAL A 29 22.69 8.57 9.57
CA VAL A 29 23.76 9.57 9.39
C VAL A 29 25.16 8.93 9.45
N ASN A 30 25.28 7.81 10.17
CA ASN A 30 26.50 7.04 10.28
C ASN A 30 26.89 6.34 8.96
N SER A 31 25.94 6.07 8.05
CA SER A 31 26.23 5.42 6.77
C SER A 31 26.79 6.38 5.72
N LEU A 32 26.82 7.70 5.99
CA LEU A 32 27.27 8.70 5.03
C LEU A 32 28.75 8.59 4.66
N HIS A 33 29.58 8.03 5.53
CA HIS A 33 31.02 7.88 5.31
C HIS A 33 31.40 6.44 4.92
N GLY A 34 30.44 5.68 4.38
CA GLY A 34 30.72 4.37 3.80
C GLY A 34 31.47 4.48 2.48
N GLU A 35 32.34 3.51 2.21
CA GLU A 35 33.00 3.35 0.90
C GLU A 35 32.07 2.63 -0.08
N PHE A 36 32.33 2.76 -1.38
CA PHE A 36 31.67 1.92 -2.40
C PHE A 36 32.10 0.45 -2.21
N VAL A 37 31.15 -0.44 -1.92
CA VAL A 37 31.42 -1.86 -1.64
C VAL A 37 30.49 -2.79 -2.41
N PHE A 38 30.91 -4.04 -2.59
CA PHE A 38 30.12 -5.09 -3.25
C PHE A 38 29.58 -4.65 -4.62
N ASP A 39 28.27 -4.71 -4.79
CA ASP A 39 27.56 -4.38 -6.03
C ASP A 39 27.76 -2.93 -6.46
N ASP A 40 28.06 -2.02 -5.53
CA ASP A 40 28.31 -0.61 -5.81
C ASP A 40 29.49 -0.42 -6.76
N ILE A 41 30.52 -1.27 -6.63
CA ILE A 41 31.71 -1.22 -7.48
C ILE A 41 31.31 -1.50 -8.93
N ILE A 42 30.59 -2.59 -9.17
CA ILE A 42 30.26 -3.04 -10.54
C ILE A 42 29.18 -2.13 -11.16
N ALA A 43 28.09 -1.88 -10.44
CA ALA A 43 26.93 -1.17 -10.97
C ALA A 43 27.14 0.35 -11.06
N VAL A 44 28.03 0.93 -10.25
CA VAL A 44 28.26 2.38 -10.20
C VAL A 44 29.63 2.76 -10.73
N MET A 45 30.72 2.24 -10.14
CA MET A 45 32.08 2.71 -10.45
C MET A 45 32.62 2.16 -11.78
N GLU A 46 32.45 0.87 -12.03
CA GLU A 46 32.95 0.19 -13.24
C GLU A 46 31.96 0.30 -14.41
N ASN A 47 30.71 0.65 -14.14
CA ASN A 47 29.67 0.81 -15.14
C ASN A 47 29.91 2.06 -16.02
N LYS A 48 30.32 1.84 -17.26
CA LYS A 48 30.58 2.90 -18.24
C LYS A 48 29.35 3.74 -18.56
N ASP A 49 28.13 3.22 -18.38
CA ASP A 49 26.89 3.94 -18.66
C ASP A 49 26.61 5.07 -17.66
N VAL A 50 27.24 5.01 -16.47
CA VAL A 50 27.22 6.07 -15.46
C VAL A 50 28.03 7.29 -15.90
N LEU A 51 29.03 7.12 -16.76
CA LEU A 51 29.91 8.21 -17.17
C LEU A 51 29.26 9.13 -18.21
N PRO A 52 29.46 10.46 -18.13
CA PRO A 52 28.90 11.42 -19.07
C PRO A 52 29.41 11.25 -20.51
N THR A 53 30.54 10.55 -20.70
CA THR A 53 31.13 10.23 -22.01
C THR A 53 30.30 9.24 -22.81
N THR A 54 29.48 8.42 -22.15
CA THR A 54 28.66 7.41 -22.82
C THR A 54 27.36 8.05 -23.33
N PRO A 55 26.98 7.89 -24.61
CA PRO A 55 25.72 8.43 -25.13
C PRO A 55 24.50 7.95 -24.35
N LEU A 56 23.49 8.82 -24.17
CA LEU A 56 22.29 8.48 -23.38
C LEU A 56 21.50 7.33 -23.98
N ASP A 57 21.50 7.16 -25.31
CA ASP A 57 20.78 6.06 -25.97
C ASP A 57 21.34 4.68 -25.61
N LYS A 58 22.64 4.60 -25.30
CA LYS A 58 23.27 3.34 -24.86
C LYS A 58 22.77 2.89 -23.49
N VAL A 59 22.45 3.82 -22.59
CA VAL A 59 21.90 3.51 -21.26
C VAL A 59 20.57 2.72 -21.37
N PHE A 60 19.82 2.93 -22.45
CA PHE A 60 18.57 2.20 -22.73
C PHE A 60 18.77 0.88 -23.50
N LYS A 61 20.01 0.52 -23.82
CA LYS A 61 20.39 -0.71 -24.54
C LYS A 61 21.25 -1.65 -23.69
N SER A 62 21.70 -1.20 -22.53
CA SER A 62 22.44 -2.01 -21.56
C SER A 62 21.54 -2.47 -20.41
N ASP A 63 21.98 -3.51 -19.71
CA ASP A 63 21.44 -3.87 -18.41
C ASP A 63 21.99 -2.97 -17.29
N PHE A 64 21.46 -3.17 -16.09
CA PHE A 64 21.84 -2.48 -14.86
C PHE A 64 23.34 -2.53 -14.54
N TRP A 65 24.07 -3.53 -15.02
CA TRP A 65 25.49 -3.73 -14.74
C TRP A 65 26.39 -3.14 -15.84
N GLY A 66 25.80 -2.54 -16.89
CA GLY A 66 26.53 -1.94 -18.01
C GLY A 66 26.87 -2.93 -19.13
N THR A 67 26.26 -4.11 -19.13
CA THR A 67 26.43 -5.09 -20.22
C THR A 67 25.34 -4.89 -21.27
N PRO A 68 25.65 -4.82 -22.58
CA PRO A 68 24.64 -4.71 -23.63
C PRO A 68 23.59 -5.81 -23.55
N MET A 69 22.31 -5.42 -23.65
CA MET A 69 21.15 -6.29 -23.46
C MET A 69 21.08 -7.43 -24.50
N GLU A 70 21.78 -7.32 -25.63
CA GLU A 70 21.84 -8.35 -26.66
C GLU A 70 22.81 -9.49 -26.30
N GLU A 71 23.78 -9.25 -25.43
CA GLU A 71 24.81 -10.21 -25.08
C GLU A 71 24.28 -11.32 -24.17
N TRP A 72 24.77 -12.55 -24.36
CA TRP A 72 24.35 -13.72 -23.60
C TRP A 72 24.69 -13.65 -22.11
N GLN A 73 25.74 -12.91 -21.76
CA GLN A 73 26.20 -12.72 -20.38
C GLN A 73 25.41 -11.63 -19.65
N SER A 74 24.59 -10.85 -20.36
CA SER A 74 23.76 -9.83 -19.74
C SER A 74 22.76 -10.47 -18.77
N HIS A 75 22.63 -9.85 -17.59
CA HIS A 75 21.65 -10.25 -16.58
C HIS A 75 20.21 -9.91 -17.00
N LYS A 76 20.04 -9.18 -18.11
CA LYS A 76 18.75 -8.70 -18.64
C LYS A 76 17.95 -7.81 -17.68
N SER A 77 18.59 -7.31 -16.62
CA SER A 77 17.98 -6.41 -15.65
C SER A 77 17.90 -5.00 -16.24
N PHE A 78 16.73 -4.60 -16.73
CA PHE A 78 16.53 -3.30 -17.37
C PHE A 78 16.15 -2.22 -16.36
N ARG A 79 17.10 -1.34 -15.99
CA ARG A 79 16.92 -0.28 -14.98
C ARG A 79 17.58 1.05 -15.40
N PRO A 80 17.24 1.60 -16.58
CA PRO A 80 17.96 2.75 -17.15
C PRO A 80 17.86 4.00 -16.29
N LEU A 81 16.72 4.24 -15.61
CA LEU A 81 16.57 5.44 -14.79
C LEU A 81 17.42 5.39 -13.51
N THR A 82 17.69 4.20 -12.98
CA THR A 82 18.62 4.03 -11.86
C THR A 82 20.04 4.42 -12.27
N ILE A 83 20.49 3.97 -13.45
CA ILE A 83 21.82 4.34 -13.99
C ILE A 83 21.90 5.84 -14.28
N LEU A 84 20.86 6.43 -14.87
CA LEU A 84 20.80 7.88 -15.07
C LEU A 84 20.83 8.65 -13.74
N SER A 85 20.27 8.10 -12.66
CA SER A 85 20.37 8.72 -11.33
C SER A 85 21.79 8.70 -10.77
N PHE A 86 22.56 7.62 -10.99
CA PHE A 86 23.98 7.56 -10.62
C PHE A 86 24.81 8.53 -11.45
N ARG A 87 24.55 8.57 -12.76
CA ARG A 87 25.19 9.52 -13.68
C ARG A 87 24.95 10.96 -13.27
N LEU A 88 23.72 11.28 -12.87
CA LEU A 88 23.38 12.62 -12.36
C LEU A 88 24.18 12.94 -11.09
N SER A 89 24.25 12.02 -10.11
CA SER A 89 25.09 12.21 -8.92
C SER A 89 26.55 12.45 -9.28
N TYR A 90 27.12 11.62 -10.16
CA TYR A 90 28.50 11.76 -10.61
C TYR A 90 28.79 13.12 -11.26
N VAL A 91 27.90 13.60 -12.12
CA VAL A 91 28.02 14.92 -12.76
C VAL A 91 27.87 16.05 -11.74
N LEU A 92 26.92 15.95 -10.81
CA LEU A 92 26.71 16.96 -9.76
C LEU A 92 27.89 17.03 -8.77
N ALA A 93 28.62 15.93 -8.57
CA ALA A 93 29.86 15.91 -7.81
C ALA A 93 31.05 16.53 -8.55
N GLY A 94 30.89 16.95 -9.81
CA GLY A 94 31.98 17.47 -10.64
C GLY A 94 32.80 16.37 -11.31
N ASN A 95 32.15 15.27 -11.71
CA ASN A 95 32.75 14.08 -12.34
C ASN A 95 33.76 13.38 -11.42
N ARG A 96 33.35 13.16 -10.16
CA ARG A 96 34.12 12.41 -9.17
C ARG A 96 33.20 11.48 -8.37
N TRP A 97 33.78 10.44 -7.79
CA TRP A 97 33.09 9.53 -6.88
C TRP A 97 33.04 10.16 -5.49
N ASP A 98 31.94 10.83 -5.17
CA ASP A 98 31.71 11.49 -3.89
C ASP A 98 30.81 10.60 -3.01
N GLU A 99 31.42 9.72 -2.23
CA GLU A 99 30.76 8.71 -1.38
C GLU A 99 29.65 9.31 -0.52
N VAL A 100 29.96 10.42 0.15
CA VAL A 100 29.04 11.14 1.04
C VAL A 100 27.81 11.60 0.28
N GLN A 101 27.99 12.17 -0.92
CA GLN A 101 26.86 12.60 -1.75
C GLN A 101 25.99 11.41 -2.17
N PHE A 102 26.60 10.28 -2.57
CA PHE A 102 25.85 9.12 -3.03
C PHE A 102 25.03 8.48 -1.90
N HIS A 103 25.61 8.32 -0.71
CA HIS A 103 24.89 7.83 0.47
C HIS A 103 23.83 8.84 0.95
N LEU A 104 24.12 10.14 0.90
CA LEU A 104 23.15 11.17 1.31
C LEU A 104 21.85 11.09 0.50
N VAL A 105 21.95 10.84 -0.81
CA VAL A 105 20.76 10.64 -1.66
C VAL A 105 19.91 9.47 -1.15
N ASN A 106 20.54 8.36 -0.79
CA ASN A 106 19.83 7.17 -0.30
C ASN A 106 19.18 7.42 1.07
N VAL A 107 19.89 8.09 1.99
CA VAL A 107 19.34 8.48 3.30
C VAL A 107 18.13 9.42 3.13
N VAL A 108 18.21 10.40 2.23
CA VAL A 108 17.07 11.29 1.92
C VAL A 108 15.92 10.52 1.28
N LEU A 109 16.20 9.57 0.39
CA LEU A 109 15.15 8.73 -0.21
C LEU A 109 14.45 7.87 0.85
N HIS A 110 15.17 7.27 1.80
CA HIS A 110 14.58 6.55 2.93
C HIS A 110 13.65 7.45 3.75
N ALA A 111 14.07 8.69 4.01
CA ALA A 111 13.24 9.67 4.70
C ALA A 111 11.98 10.03 3.90
N ILE A 112 12.07 10.16 2.57
CA ILE A 112 10.92 10.38 1.69
C ILE A 112 9.97 9.17 1.68
N VAL A 113 10.49 7.94 1.58
CA VAL A 113 9.67 6.71 1.66
C VAL A 113 8.93 6.66 2.99
N THR A 114 9.64 6.90 4.09
CA THR A 114 9.06 6.96 5.45
C THR A 114 7.95 8.01 5.54
N LEU A 115 8.15 9.21 5.00
CA LEU A 115 7.15 10.26 4.96
C LEU A 115 5.90 9.86 4.16
N LEU A 116 6.10 9.25 2.99
CA LEU A 116 5.00 8.82 2.12
C LEU A 116 4.21 7.65 2.71
N LEU A 117 4.82 6.83 3.57
CA LEU A 117 4.10 5.79 4.31
C LEU A 117 3.14 6.34 5.35
N PHE A 118 3.32 7.57 5.83
CA PHE A 118 2.43 8.16 6.83
C PHE A 118 0.99 8.36 6.34
N PRO A 119 0.71 8.99 5.18
CA PRO A 119 -0.65 9.03 4.63
C PRO A 119 -1.18 7.64 4.29
N VAL A 120 -0.35 6.71 3.79
CA VAL A 120 -0.76 5.31 3.52
C VAL A 120 -1.21 4.63 4.81
N SER A 121 -0.44 4.73 5.88
CA SER A 121 -0.75 4.13 7.18
C SER A 121 -2.05 4.69 7.75
N ARG A 122 -2.34 5.97 7.55
CA ARG A 122 -3.64 6.57 7.94
C ARG A 122 -4.81 6.07 7.09
N ILE A 123 -4.58 5.77 5.80
CA ILE A 123 -5.59 5.18 4.93
C ILE A 123 -5.92 3.75 5.39
N VAL A 124 -4.88 2.94 5.66
CA VAL A 124 -5.02 1.54 6.04
C VAL A 124 -5.57 1.35 7.46
N LEU A 125 -5.08 2.12 8.44
CA LEU A 125 -5.51 2.01 9.84
C LEU A 125 -6.81 2.79 10.13
N GLY A 126 -7.16 3.75 9.28
CA GLY A 126 -8.36 4.57 9.41
C GLY A 126 -8.13 5.94 10.06
N ARG A 127 -9.06 6.87 9.80
CA ARG A 127 -8.94 8.31 10.10
C ARG A 127 -8.71 8.68 11.57
N GLY A 128 -9.07 7.82 12.52
CA GLY A 128 -8.90 8.05 13.97
C GLY A 128 -7.55 7.61 14.54
N ARG A 129 -6.77 6.81 13.80
CA ARG A 129 -5.59 6.10 14.32
C ARG A 129 -4.28 6.76 13.92
N THR A 130 -4.22 8.09 14.04
CA THR A 130 -3.05 8.88 13.58
C THR A 130 -1.81 8.60 14.43
N SER A 131 -1.99 8.33 15.73
CA SER A 131 -0.87 7.97 16.61
C SER A 131 -0.27 6.62 16.23
N GLU A 132 -1.10 5.62 15.93
CA GLU A 132 -0.64 4.30 15.49
C GLU A 132 0.01 4.38 14.11
N ALA A 133 -0.52 5.19 13.19
CA ALA A 133 0.11 5.45 11.90
C ALA A 133 1.50 6.10 12.07
N PHE A 134 1.65 7.02 13.03
CA PHE A 134 2.94 7.64 13.34
C PHE A 134 3.94 6.60 13.86
N TRP A 135 3.53 5.79 14.84
CA TRP A 135 4.40 4.76 15.40
C TRP A 135 4.75 3.67 14.39
N ALA A 136 3.84 3.29 13.50
CA ALA A 136 4.14 2.37 12.39
C ALA A 136 5.24 2.95 11.47
N CYS A 137 5.17 4.24 11.15
CA CYS A 137 6.20 4.90 10.33
C CYS A 137 7.53 5.09 11.08
N ALA A 138 7.49 5.39 12.37
CA ALA A 138 8.69 5.50 13.20
C ALA A 138 9.40 4.15 13.35
N LEU A 139 8.64 3.06 13.51
CA LEU A 139 9.16 1.70 13.48
C LEU A 139 9.78 1.39 12.12
N PHE A 140 9.08 1.68 11.01
CA PHE A 140 9.65 1.53 9.67
C PHE A 140 10.96 2.31 9.49
N ALA A 141 10.99 3.58 9.90
CA ALA A 141 12.17 4.45 9.75
C ALA A 141 13.41 3.89 10.46
N THR A 142 13.21 3.26 11.61
CA THR A 142 14.26 2.80 12.53
C THR A 142 14.57 1.30 12.37
N HIS A 143 13.78 0.57 11.57
CA HIS A 143 13.89 -0.88 11.52
C HIS A 143 15.21 -1.34 10.87
N PRO A 144 16.03 -2.17 11.55
CA PRO A 144 17.34 -2.59 11.03
C PRO A 144 17.28 -3.40 9.72
N ILE A 145 16.14 -3.98 9.39
CA ILE A 145 15.93 -4.67 8.09
C ILE A 145 16.23 -3.76 6.88
N HIS A 146 16.10 -2.44 7.05
CA HIS A 146 16.37 -1.48 5.98
C HIS A 146 17.83 -1.07 5.89
N THR A 147 18.72 -1.53 6.79
CA THR A 147 20.11 -1.07 6.79
C THR A 147 20.82 -1.36 5.49
N ASP A 148 20.62 -2.54 4.91
CA ASP A 148 21.19 -2.88 3.61
C ASP A 148 20.57 -2.04 2.47
N ALA A 149 19.24 -1.88 2.49
CA ALA A 149 18.53 -1.07 1.52
C ALA A 149 18.97 0.41 1.55
N VAL A 150 19.27 0.99 2.71
CA VAL A 150 19.65 2.41 2.84
C VAL A 150 21.15 2.62 2.64
N SER A 151 21.98 1.72 3.17
CA SER A 151 23.44 1.88 3.16
C SER A 151 24.05 1.50 1.81
N SER A 152 23.53 0.48 1.12
CA SER A 152 23.99 0.13 -0.24
C SER A 152 23.59 1.22 -1.24
N ILE A 153 24.56 1.73 -2.01
CA ILE A 153 24.30 2.79 -2.99
C ILE A 153 23.41 2.26 -4.12
N VAL A 154 23.66 1.03 -4.57
CA VAL A 154 22.92 0.30 -5.61
C VAL A 154 21.43 0.19 -5.32
N SER A 155 21.06 0.06 -4.05
CA SER A 155 19.67 -0.01 -3.59
C SER A 155 18.86 1.26 -3.84
N ARG A 156 19.48 2.35 -4.32
CA ARG A 156 18.80 3.57 -4.77
C ARG A 156 17.63 3.29 -5.71
N GLY A 157 17.81 2.37 -6.66
CA GLY A 157 16.75 1.99 -7.60
C GLY A 157 15.51 1.42 -6.89
N GLU A 158 15.71 0.69 -5.80
CA GLU A 158 14.62 0.12 -4.99
C GLU A 158 13.88 1.21 -4.22
N MET A 159 14.62 2.15 -3.61
CA MET A 159 14.01 3.26 -2.86
C MET A 159 13.21 4.20 -3.76
N VAL A 160 13.74 4.58 -4.93
CA VAL A 160 13.00 5.42 -5.88
C VAL A 160 11.78 4.66 -6.43
N SER A 161 11.92 3.36 -6.71
CA SER A 161 10.79 2.52 -7.11
C SER A 161 9.71 2.46 -6.02
N ALA A 162 10.09 2.34 -4.75
CA ALA A 162 9.16 2.38 -3.62
C ALA A 162 8.44 3.74 -3.52
N VAL A 163 9.14 4.86 -3.73
CA VAL A 163 8.51 6.20 -3.81
C VAL A 163 7.46 6.23 -4.92
N MET A 164 7.79 5.77 -6.13
CA MET A 164 6.86 5.76 -7.26
C MET A 164 5.66 4.84 -7.02
N LEU A 165 5.88 3.67 -6.40
CA LEU A 165 4.84 2.73 -6.01
C LEU A 165 3.87 3.36 -5.00
N ILE A 166 4.39 4.00 -3.94
CA ILE A 166 3.55 4.63 -2.92
C ILE A 166 2.77 5.81 -3.51
N LEU A 167 3.41 6.65 -4.33
CA LEU A 167 2.73 7.75 -5.02
C LEU A 167 1.65 7.23 -5.97
N SER A 168 1.93 6.16 -6.72
CA SER A 168 0.97 5.50 -7.59
C SER A 168 -0.26 5.02 -6.81
N PHE A 169 -0.06 4.39 -5.65
CA PHE A 169 -1.13 3.99 -4.74
C PHE A 169 -1.92 5.20 -4.22
N LEU A 170 -1.25 6.27 -3.77
CA LEU A 170 -1.92 7.48 -3.29
C LEU A 170 -2.75 8.18 -4.37
N CYS A 171 -2.26 8.22 -5.62
CA CYS A 171 -3.03 8.70 -6.77
C CYS A 171 -4.26 7.83 -7.03
N HIS A 172 -4.13 6.51 -6.94
CA HIS A 172 -5.25 5.58 -7.07
C HIS A 172 -6.29 5.82 -5.96
N VAL A 173 -5.88 5.88 -4.69
CA VAL A 173 -6.80 6.22 -3.59
C VAL A 173 -7.50 7.55 -3.84
N ARG A 174 -6.78 8.56 -4.36
CA ARG A 174 -7.34 9.88 -4.66
C ARG A 174 -8.37 9.86 -5.80
N SER A 175 -8.22 8.99 -6.80
CA SER A 175 -9.21 8.82 -7.86
C SER A 175 -10.53 8.27 -7.29
N THR A 176 -10.45 7.36 -6.32
CA THR A 176 -11.64 6.73 -5.72
C THR A 176 -12.45 7.64 -4.79
N VAL A 177 -11.84 8.73 -4.29
CA VAL A 177 -12.45 9.70 -3.36
C VAL A 177 -12.78 11.02 -4.05
N ALA A 178 -12.34 11.23 -5.30
CA ALA A 178 -12.67 12.41 -6.05
C ALA A 178 -14.20 12.52 -6.23
N SER A 179 -14.80 13.55 -5.65
CA SER A 179 -16.23 13.86 -5.78
C SER A 179 -16.39 15.33 -6.11
N SER A 180 -17.17 15.61 -7.17
CA SER A 180 -17.55 16.95 -7.61
C SER A 180 -18.99 16.89 -8.08
N ASN A 181 -19.74 17.98 -7.89
CA ASN A 181 -21.15 18.06 -8.28
C ASN A 181 -21.36 17.97 -9.80
N LEU A 182 -20.32 18.25 -10.59
CA LEU A 182 -20.35 18.16 -12.05
C LEU A 182 -19.75 16.83 -12.52
N PHE A 183 -20.56 16.03 -13.22
CA PHE A 183 -20.16 14.74 -13.77
C PHE A 183 -18.87 14.82 -14.62
N ILE A 184 -18.78 15.80 -15.51
CA ILE A 184 -17.62 15.98 -16.40
C ILE A 184 -16.35 16.27 -15.59
N VAL A 185 -16.43 17.10 -14.55
CA VAL A 185 -15.29 17.40 -13.68
C VAL A 185 -14.86 16.16 -12.92
N ASN A 186 -15.82 15.38 -12.42
CA ASN A 186 -15.52 14.13 -11.74
C ASN A 186 -14.79 13.14 -12.68
N LEU A 187 -15.32 12.95 -13.88
CA LEU A 187 -14.72 12.07 -14.89
C LEU A 187 -13.28 12.49 -15.22
N ILE A 188 -13.04 13.79 -15.45
CA ILE A 188 -11.69 14.32 -15.71
C ILE A 188 -10.76 14.05 -14.53
N LEU A 189 -11.20 14.31 -13.29
CA LEU A 189 -10.38 14.06 -12.11
C LEU A 189 -10.00 12.59 -11.97
N VAL A 190 -10.97 11.68 -12.13
CA VAL A 190 -10.71 10.24 -12.07
C VAL A 190 -9.69 9.84 -13.13
N LEU A 191 -9.87 10.26 -14.38
CA LEU A 191 -8.95 9.97 -15.48
C LEU A 191 -7.54 10.50 -15.23
N VAL A 192 -7.40 11.72 -14.70
CA VAL A 192 -6.10 12.31 -14.39
C VAL A 192 -5.40 11.50 -13.30
N TRP A 193 -6.10 11.16 -12.21
CA TRP A 193 -5.51 10.42 -11.10
C TRP A 193 -5.18 8.97 -11.45
N THR A 194 -6.02 8.28 -12.23
CA THR A 194 -5.74 6.92 -12.70
C THR A 194 -4.60 6.91 -13.72
N SER A 195 -4.57 7.84 -14.66
CA SER A 195 -3.47 7.97 -15.62
C SER A 195 -2.16 8.29 -14.92
N SER A 196 -2.18 9.16 -13.90
CA SER A 196 -1.01 9.47 -13.07
C SER A 196 -0.54 8.24 -12.29
N SER A 197 -1.45 7.47 -11.70
CA SER A 197 -1.13 6.23 -10.99
C SER A 197 -0.45 5.21 -11.90
N ILE A 198 -0.99 5.01 -13.11
CA ILE A 198 -0.41 4.12 -14.13
C ILE A 198 0.97 4.63 -14.55
N ALA A 199 1.09 5.91 -14.91
CA ALA A 199 2.36 6.49 -15.35
C ALA A 199 3.47 6.35 -14.28
N LEU A 200 3.14 6.59 -13.01
CA LEU A 200 4.06 6.40 -11.89
C LEU A 200 4.48 4.93 -11.72
N ALA A 201 3.54 3.98 -11.87
CA ALA A 201 3.85 2.56 -11.80
C ALA A 201 4.87 2.14 -12.88
N PHE A 202 4.64 2.56 -14.13
CA PHE A 202 5.55 2.32 -15.26
C PHE A 202 6.89 3.03 -15.08
N CYS A 203 6.89 4.27 -14.59
CA CYS A 203 8.12 5.00 -14.27
C CYS A 203 8.93 4.25 -13.20
N GLY A 204 8.28 3.78 -12.13
CA GLY A 204 8.92 2.99 -11.07
C GLY A 204 9.54 1.68 -11.57
N MET A 205 8.96 1.05 -12.60
CA MET A 205 9.52 -0.15 -13.22
C MET A 205 10.88 0.09 -13.89
N LEU A 206 11.11 1.30 -14.40
CA LEU A 206 12.39 1.67 -15.00
C LEU A 206 13.50 1.88 -13.96
N PHE A 207 13.14 1.95 -12.67
CA PHE A 207 14.09 1.92 -11.55
C PHE A 207 14.25 0.50 -10.98
N LYS A 208 13.11 -0.19 -10.78
CA LYS A 208 13.03 -1.58 -10.31
C LYS A 208 11.71 -2.20 -10.74
N GLU A 209 11.78 -3.40 -11.30
CA GLU A 209 10.67 -4.19 -11.82
C GLU A 209 9.53 -4.43 -10.81
N GLN A 210 9.85 -4.47 -9.51
CA GLN A 210 8.88 -4.72 -8.42
C GLN A 210 7.78 -3.64 -8.32
N SER A 211 7.97 -2.46 -8.92
CA SER A 211 6.95 -1.41 -9.00
C SER A 211 5.62 -1.88 -9.60
N ILE A 212 5.64 -2.87 -10.51
CA ILE A 212 4.44 -3.45 -11.14
C ILE A 212 3.44 -3.99 -10.11
N THR A 213 3.90 -4.39 -8.92
CA THR A 213 3.07 -4.96 -7.86
C THR A 213 2.00 -4.00 -7.35
N VAL A 214 2.14 -2.69 -7.59
CA VAL A 214 1.15 -1.68 -7.20
C VAL A 214 -0.24 -1.94 -7.77
N PHE A 215 -0.34 -2.55 -8.96
CA PHE A 215 -1.64 -2.91 -9.52
C PHE A 215 -2.36 -3.96 -8.67
N GLY A 216 -1.63 -4.94 -8.16
CA GLY A 216 -2.15 -5.92 -7.20
C GLY A 216 -2.57 -5.26 -5.89
N VAL A 217 -1.75 -4.34 -5.37
CA VAL A 217 -2.08 -3.55 -4.16
C VAL A 217 -3.36 -2.75 -4.35
N ASN A 218 -3.53 -2.09 -5.50
CA ASN A 218 -4.74 -1.32 -5.83
C ASN A 218 -5.98 -2.23 -5.89
N VAL A 219 -5.89 -3.39 -6.54
CA VAL A 219 -7.00 -4.36 -6.58
C VAL A 219 -7.37 -4.84 -5.17
N VAL A 220 -6.39 -5.19 -4.34
CA VAL A 220 -6.65 -5.59 -2.94
C VAL A 220 -7.29 -4.45 -2.16
N TYR A 221 -6.82 -3.22 -2.35
CA TYR A 221 -7.41 -2.04 -1.72
C TYR A 221 -8.88 -1.83 -2.10
N GLU A 222 -9.23 -1.96 -3.38
CA GLU A 222 -10.61 -1.88 -3.85
C GLU A 222 -11.49 -2.97 -3.24
N LEU A 223 -11.01 -4.22 -3.21
CA LEU A 223 -11.74 -5.35 -2.61
C LEU A 223 -12.01 -5.15 -1.12
N VAL A 224 -11.04 -4.63 -0.37
CA VAL A 224 -11.18 -4.35 1.06
C VAL A 224 -12.13 -3.18 1.31
N ARG A 225 -12.09 -2.17 0.45
CA ARG A 225 -12.95 -0.98 0.52
C ARG A 225 -14.41 -1.31 0.21
N GLU A 226 -14.66 -2.05 -0.87
CA GLU A 226 -16.00 -2.43 -1.33
C GLU A 226 -16.46 -3.76 -0.70
N ARG A 227 -16.51 -3.83 0.64
CA ARG A 227 -16.90 -5.03 1.43
C ARG A 227 -18.05 -5.86 0.84
N SER A 228 -18.94 -5.26 0.05
CA SER A 228 -19.95 -5.87 -0.82
C SER A 228 -19.44 -7.02 -1.72
N LEU A 229 -18.30 -6.91 -2.41
CA LEU A 229 -17.81 -7.97 -3.30
C LEU A 229 -17.30 -9.20 -2.55
N VAL A 230 -16.61 -8.99 -1.43
CA VAL A 230 -16.16 -10.08 -0.55
C VAL A 230 -17.37 -10.80 0.05
N ASN A 231 -18.37 -10.04 0.51
CA ASN A 231 -19.62 -10.62 1.00
C ASN A 231 -20.41 -11.34 -0.11
N LEU A 232 -20.38 -10.87 -1.35
CA LEU A 232 -21.02 -11.51 -2.50
C LEU A 232 -20.34 -12.83 -2.87
N LEU A 233 -19.01 -12.88 -2.89
CA LEU A 233 -18.22 -14.08 -3.15
C LEU A 233 -18.37 -15.12 -2.04
N LEU A 234 -18.39 -14.67 -0.78
CA LEU A 234 -18.64 -15.54 0.38
C LEU A 234 -20.10 -16.07 0.40
N ARG A 235 -21.09 -15.25 0.01
CA ARG A 235 -22.49 -15.70 -0.14
C ARG A 235 -22.65 -16.72 -1.26
N ARG A 236 -22.02 -16.50 -2.43
CA ARG A 236 -22.10 -17.44 -3.55
C ARG A 236 -21.52 -18.82 -3.20
N ARG A 237 -20.44 -18.86 -2.41
CA ARG A 237 -19.85 -20.13 -1.90
C ARG A 237 -20.73 -20.82 -0.84
N GLY A 238 -21.57 -20.06 -0.12
CA GLY A 238 -22.55 -20.59 0.81
C GLY A 238 -23.76 -21.24 0.14
N ASP A 239 -24.20 -20.74 -1.02
CA ASP A 239 -25.32 -21.33 -1.77
C ASP A 239 -24.90 -22.59 -2.56
N THR A 240 -23.69 -22.64 -3.13
CA THR A 240 -23.22 -23.85 -3.85
C THR A 240 -22.96 -25.05 -2.92
N GLY A 241 -22.73 -24.79 -1.62
CA GLY A 241 -22.63 -25.84 -0.59
C GLY A 241 -23.98 -26.30 -0.04
N ARG A 242 -25.08 -25.63 -0.38
CA ARG A 242 -26.44 -26.00 0.04
C ARG A 242 -27.19 -26.80 -1.03
N GLU A 243 -26.83 -26.62 -2.29
CA GLU A 243 -27.40 -27.36 -3.43
C GLU A 243 -26.74 -28.74 -3.66
N THR A 244 -25.61 -29.04 -3.03
CA THR A 244 -24.89 -30.32 -3.19
C THR A 244 -25.12 -31.33 -2.05
N GLY A 245 -26.01 -31.04 -1.10
CA GLY A 245 -26.35 -31.93 0.02
C GLY A 245 -27.81 -32.39 0.05
N GLY A 246 -28.52 -32.28 -1.07
CA GLY A 246 -29.97 -32.48 -1.14
C GLY A 246 -30.44 -33.44 -2.23
N GLU A 247 -29.67 -34.47 -2.57
CA GLU A 247 -30.14 -35.59 -3.39
C GLU A 247 -29.43 -36.88 -2.95
N GLU A 248 -29.92 -37.50 -1.87
CA GLU A 248 -29.72 -38.94 -1.60
C GLU A 248 -30.67 -39.32 -0.45
N GLU A 249 -31.89 -39.74 -0.78
CA GLU A 249 -32.57 -40.79 -0.02
C GLU A 249 -33.53 -41.54 -0.96
N GLU A 250 -33.10 -42.76 -1.27
CA GLU A 250 -33.76 -43.73 -2.13
C GLU A 250 -35.06 -44.27 -1.52
N ASN A 251 -35.88 -44.74 -2.46
CA ASN A 251 -37.22 -45.24 -2.35
C ASN A 251 -37.21 -46.75 -2.03
N GLU A 252 -37.78 -47.21 -0.91
CA GLU A 252 -38.12 -48.63 -0.71
C GLU A 252 -39.50 -48.82 -0.02
N GLY A 253 -40.44 -49.38 -0.80
CA GLY A 253 -41.29 -50.53 -0.43
C GLY A 253 -42.42 -50.39 0.62
N PRO A 254 -43.69 -50.72 0.27
CA PRO A 254 -44.80 -50.79 1.21
C PRO A 254 -45.03 -52.24 1.69
N ASP A 255 -45.03 -52.49 3.01
CA ASP A 255 -45.72 -53.66 3.56
C ASP A 255 -45.97 -53.60 5.08
N GLY A 256 -47.15 -54.07 5.49
CA GLY A 256 -47.29 -54.86 6.71
C GLY A 256 -47.57 -54.16 8.07
N LYS A 257 -48.86 -53.98 8.36
CA LYS A 257 -49.57 -54.38 9.60
C LYS A 257 -49.07 -53.98 11.02
N THR A 258 -50.10 -53.59 11.80
CA THR A 258 -50.43 -53.92 13.21
C THR A 258 -50.02 -53.01 14.39
N LYS A 259 -51.08 -52.41 14.97
CA LYS A 259 -51.55 -52.43 16.39
C LYS A 259 -50.77 -51.73 17.53
N GLY A 260 -51.58 -51.07 18.38
CA GLY A 260 -51.35 -50.81 19.82
C GLY A 260 -51.42 -49.31 20.15
N GLU A 261 -52.58 -48.76 20.55
CA GLU A 261 -53.07 -48.60 21.94
C GLU A 261 -52.21 -47.65 22.79
N ASN A 262 -52.80 -46.47 23.11
CA ASN A 262 -53.09 -45.95 24.47
C ASN A 262 -51.83 -45.46 25.23
N GLU A 263 -51.78 -44.27 25.81
CA GLU A 263 -52.60 -43.82 26.95
C GLU A 263 -52.43 -42.31 27.19
N THR A 264 -53.46 -41.75 27.81
CA THR A 264 -53.67 -40.40 28.37
C THR A 264 -52.94 -40.17 29.70
N GLU A 265 -53.02 -38.91 30.18
CA GLU A 265 -52.89 -38.35 31.54
C GLU A 265 -51.73 -37.34 31.64
N ASP A 266 -51.98 -36.03 31.72
CA ASP A 266 -52.66 -35.19 32.74
C ASP A 266 -51.74 -34.74 33.89
N ASP A 267 -52.10 -33.57 34.43
CA ASP A 267 -51.61 -32.83 35.61
C ASP A 267 -50.46 -31.83 35.39
N GLU A 268 -50.73 -30.52 35.31
CA GLU A 268 -51.12 -29.58 36.39
C GLU A 268 -49.94 -29.12 37.28
N ASP A 269 -49.56 -27.84 37.14
CA ASP A 269 -49.86 -26.77 38.12
C ASP A 269 -48.73 -25.74 38.38
N ALA A 270 -49.21 -24.50 38.47
CA ALA A 270 -48.80 -23.38 39.32
C ALA A 270 -47.45 -22.65 39.17
N GLY A 271 -47.59 -21.34 38.89
CA GLY A 271 -46.98 -20.27 39.70
C GLY A 271 -46.25 -19.18 38.88
N ARG A 272 -46.93 -18.07 38.52
CA ARG A 272 -46.91 -16.75 39.23
C ARG A 272 -45.58 -16.00 39.04
N SER A 273 -45.45 -14.73 38.62
CA SER A 273 -46.35 -13.56 38.51
C SER A 273 -45.69 -12.47 37.64
N ASP A 274 -46.51 -11.77 36.87
CA ASP A 274 -46.60 -10.31 36.63
C ASP A 274 -45.39 -9.40 36.93
N LYS A 275 -44.99 -8.61 35.91
CA LYS A 275 -45.43 -7.20 35.82
C LYS A 275 -45.07 -6.56 34.48
N GLU A 276 -46.12 -6.04 33.86
CA GLU A 276 -46.13 -5.01 32.82
C GLU A 276 -45.45 -3.72 33.30
N ASP A 277 -44.84 -2.98 32.38
CA ASP A 277 -45.34 -1.63 32.06
C ASP A 277 -44.79 -1.16 30.71
N SER A 278 -45.66 -0.45 30.01
CA SER A 278 -45.57 -0.03 28.62
C SER A 278 -45.65 1.50 28.52
N VAL A 279 -45.53 2.00 27.29
CA VAL A 279 -45.91 3.36 26.79
C VAL A 279 -44.89 4.47 27.15
N VAL A 280 -44.52 5.45 26.30
CA VAL A 280 -45.16 6.12 25.16
C VAL A 280 -44.12 6.75 24.21
N GLU A 281 -44.47 6.81 22.92
CA GLU A 281 -43.91 7.62 21.83
C GLU A 281 -43.84 9.15 22.08
N GLY A 282 -43.06 9.84 21.25
CA GLY A 282 -43.14 11.30 21.09
C GLY A 282 -42.21 11.85 20.00
N TYR A 283 -42.70 11.85 18.76
CA TYR A 283 -42.21 12.68 17.64
C TYR A 283 -42.36 14.18 17.98
N ASP A 284 -41.40 15.03 17.58
CA ASP A 284 -41.76 16.35 17.07
C ASP A 284 -40.72 16.92 16.10
N ASP A 285 -41.26 17.38 14.98
CA ASP A 285 -40.63 18.04 13.83
C ASP A 285 -40.76 19.57 14.04
N LYS A 286 -39.78 20.38 13.64
CA LYS A 286 -40.02 21.82 13.40
C LYS A 286 -38.96 22.50 12.54
N GLN A 287 -39.48 23.09 11.47
CA GLN A 287 -38.85 23.94 10.47
C GLN A 287 -38.43 25.34 10.95
N SER A 288 -37.54 25.92 10.13
CA SER A 288 -37.37 27.34 9.76
C SER A 288 -37.05 28.39 10.82
N LYS A 289 -35.85 28.96 10.71
CA LYS A 289 -35.64 30.36 10.28
C LYS A 289 -34.21 30.54 9.75
#